data_AF-A0A224XXB3-F1
#
_entry.id   AF-A0A224XXB3-F1
#
_cell.length_a   1.000
_cell.length_b   1.000
_cell.length_c   1.000
_cell.angle_alpha   90.00
_cell.angle_beta   90.00
_cell.angle_gamma   90.00
#
_symmetry.space_group_name_H-M   'P 1'
#
loop_
_entity.id
_entity.type
_entity.pdbx_description
1 polymer ?
#
loop_
_entity_poly.entity_id
_entity_poly.type
_entity_poly.pdbx_seq_one_letter_code
_entity_poly.pdbx_strand_id
1 'polypeptide(L)'
;KLIPFFIGVFVYFYFPLKQLPFLQRACIKCFPILALIGFLYLREAKHSDEYKCRKLILIGLSLSCIGDAFLIKANLFIPGMIAFALAHVMYILALGFHLVELKYGFLLYGIYTIMLYILMPGLTGPLIYAVPIYGFMLATMTWCSLTAMNRCKIDSWWISRITGIGGVLWMTSDAVLAYNKFVNEVPYQDVLIMVSYYLGQLGITLSSFISWKKYDLLMDSKKAK
;
A
#
# COMPACT_ATOMS: atom_id res chain seq x y z
N LYS A 1 6.95 19.79 -3.64
CA LYS A 1 7.10 19.24 -2.27
C LYS A 1 7.42 17.73 -2.22
N LEU A 2 7.27 16.94 -3.29
CA LEU A 2 7.65 15.51 -3.33
C LEU A 2 9.15 15.24 -3.59
N ILE A 3 9.96 16.28 -3.77
CA ILE A 3 11.41 16.16 -4.04
C ILE A 3 12.12 15.24 -3.01
N PRO A 4 11.88 15.36 -1.69
CA PRO A 4 12.53 14.48 -0.72
C PRO A 4 12.19 12.99 -0.90
N PHE A 5 10.98 12.66 -1.37
CA PHE A 5 10.61 11.28 -1.67
C PHE A 5 11.44 10.71 -2.81
N PHE A 6 11.55 11.43 -3.93
CA PHE A 6 12.34 10.97 -5.07
C PHE A 6 13.84 10.92 -4.78
N ILE A 7 14.37 11.88 -4.00
CA ILE A 7 15.74 11.81 -3.48
C ILE A 7 15.91 10.55 -2.64
N GLY A 8 14.94 10.24 -1.78
CA GLY A 8 14.95 9.02 -0.98
C GLY A 8 15.01 7.74 -1.80
N VAL A 9 14.16 7.64 -2.83
CA VAL A 9 14.14 6.49 -3.73
C VAL A 9 15.48 6.36 -4.46
N PHE A 10 16.06 7.48 -4.92
CA PHE A 10 17.39 7.48 -5.53
C PHE A 10 18.47 6.99 -4.56
N VAL A 11 18.49 7.53 -3.33
CA VAL A 11 19.42 7.11 -2.27
C VAL A 11 19.29 5.62 -1.98
N TYR A 12 18.07 5.08 -1.93
CA TYR A 12 17.83 3.66 -1.72
C TYR A 12 18.54 2.78 -2.76
N PHE A 13 18.46 3.13 -4.04
CA PHE A 13 19.07 2.36 -5.13
C PHE A 13 20.56 2.67 -5.36
N TYR A 14 21.03 3.83 -4.91
CA TYR A 14 22.44 4.21 -5.04
C TYR A 14 23.34 3.44 -4.08
N PHE A 15 22.90 3.21 -2.84
CA PHE A 15 23.72 2.56 -1.81
C PHE A 15 23.63 1.02 -1.87
N PRO A 16 24.75 0.29 -1.72
CA PRO A 16 24.75 -1.17 -1.64
C PRO A 16 24.25 -1.64 -0.27
N LEU A 17 22.93 -1.60 -0.08
CA LEU A 17 22.28 -1.82 1.23
C LEU A 17 22.75 -3.09 1.93
N LYS A 18 23.01 -4.20 1.23
CA LYS A 18 23.43 -5.47 1.83
C LYS A 18 24.74 -5.37 2.64
N GLN A 19 25.60 -4.40 2.35
CA GLN A 19 26.89 -4.20 3.01
C GLN A 19 26.80 -3.26 4.22
N LEU A 20 25.67 -2.59 4.44
CA LEU A 20 25.53 -1.59 5.49
C LEU A 20 25.05 -2.20 6.83
N PRO A 21 25.44 -1.61 7.98
CA PRO A 21 24.88 -1.93 9.28
C PRO A 21 23.35 -1.81 9.33
N PHE A 22 22.73 -2.55 10.25
CA PHE A 22 21.26 -2.61 10.39
C PHE A 22 20.59 -1.22 10.43
N LEU A 23 21.08 -0.31 11.27
CA LEU A 23 20.45 1.00 11.45
C LEU A 23 20.50 1.83 10.16
N GLN A 24 21.62 1.81 9.43
CA GLN A 24 21.76 2.53 8.16
C GLN A 24 20.83 1.97 7.09
N ARG A 25 20.72 0.63 6.99
CA ARG A 25 19.75 -0.02 6.08
C ARG A 25 18.32 0.40 6.40
N ALA A 26 17.97 0.45 7.69
CA ALA A 26 16.65 0.87 8.14
C ALA A 26 16.37 2.32 7.80
N CYS A 27 17.29 3.23 8.12
CA CYS A 27 17.15 4.64 7.78
C CYS A 27 16.95 4.85 6.28
N ILE A 28 17.79 4.24 5.43
CA ILE A 28 17.71 4.39 3.97
C ILE A 28 16.40 3.81 3.43
N LYS A 29 16.01 2.61 3.88
CA LYS A 29 14.75 1.97 3.42
C LYS A 29 13.51 2.75 3.84
N CYS A 30 13.50 3.31 5.05
CA CYS A 30 12.35 4.05 5.58
C CYS A 30 12.26 5.49 5.04
N PHE A 31 13.36 6.06 4.56
CA PHE A 31 13.43 7.49 4.20
C PHE A 31 12.39 7.93 3.16
N PRO A 32 12.10 7.19 2.06
CA PRO A 32 11.03 7.57 1.14
C PRO A 32 9.67 7.66 1.83
N ILE A 33 9.35 6.72 2.72
CA ILE A 33 8.06 6.73 3.46
C ILE A 33 8.01 7.91 4.44
N LEU A 34 9.10 8.19 5.15
CA LEU A 34 9.22 9.37 6.01
C LEU A 34 9.04 10.68 5.22
N ALA A 35 9.55 10.74 3.99
CA ALA A 35 9.35 11.88 3.10
C ALA A 35 7.87 12.05 2.70
N LEU A 36 7.13 10.96 2.45
CA LEU A 36 5.68 11.01 2.19
C LEU A 36 4.90 11.46 3.44
N ILE A 37 5.29 10.99 4.63
CA ILE A 37 4.72 11.45 5.90
C ILE A 37 4.93 12.96 6.07
N GLY A 38 6.16 13.45 5.89
CA GLY A 38 6.48 14.88 5.95
C GLY A 38 5.69 15.70 4.92
N PHE A 39 5.55 15.17 3.70
CA PHE A 39 4.76 15.81 2.64
C PHE A 39 3.29 16.00 3.05
N LEU A 40 2.66 15.00 3.66
CA LEU A 40 1.27 15.11 4.13
C LEU A 40 1.11 15.97 5.38
N TYR A 41 2.10 15.94 6.28
CA TYR A 41 2.08 16.74 7.50
C TYR A 41 2.15 18.24 7.22
N LEU A 42 2.98 18.64 6.25
CA LEU A 42 3.16 20.04 5.81
C LEU A 42 2.06 20.55 4.86
N ARG A 43 1.00 19.77 4.65
CA ARG A 43 -0.15 20.14 3.84
C ARG A 43 -1.24 20.74 4.74
N GLU A 44 -1.94 21.74 4.27
CA GLU A 44 -3.20 22.18 4.88
C GLU A 44 -4.38 21.44 4.24
N ALA A 45 -5.27 20.87 5.06
CA ALA A 45 -6.49 20.25 4.58
C ALA A 45 -7.60 21.30 4.49
N LYS A 46 -8.26 21.40 3.33
CA LYS A 46 -9.31 22.41 3.09
C LYS A 46 -10.69 21.98 3.60
N HIS A 47 -10.91 20.68 3.78
CA HIS A 47 -12.21 20.09 4.13
C HIS A 47 -12.09 19.01 5.20
N SER A 48 -13.16 18.78 5.97
CA SER A 48 -13.20 17.82 7.09
C SER A 48 -12.95 16.36 6.66
N ASP A 49 -13.41 15.97 5.47
CA ASP A 49 -13.24 14.59 4.98
C ASP A 49 -11.85 14.33 4.43
N GLU A 50 -11.23 15.35 3.80
CA GLU A 50 -9.80 15.32 3.48
C GLU A 50 -8.96 15.16 4.75
N TYR A 51 -9.37 15.81 5.85
CA TYR A 51 -8.69 15.68 7.13
C TYR A 51 -8.75 14.25 7.67
N LYS A 52 -9.93 13.61 7.65
CA LYS A 52 -10.08 12.21 8.10
C LYS A 52 -9.27 11.25 7.23
N CYS A 53 -9.40 11.35 5.90
CA CYS A 53 -8.66 10.51 4.97
C CYS A 53 -7.14 10.68 5.18
N ARG A 54 -6.64 11.92 5.17
CA ARG A 54 -5.23 12.23 5.42
C ARG A 54 -4.72 11.66 6.74
N LYS A 55 -5.48 11.77 7.84
CA LYS A 55 -5.08 11.22 9.14
C LYS A 55 -4.90 9.71 9.07
N LEU A 56 -5.82 8.99 8.44
CA LEU A 56 -5.73 7.54 8.27
C LEU A 56 -4.56 7.15 7.36
N ILE A 57 -4.34 7.86 6.25
CA ILE A 57 -3.17 7.66 5.39
C ILE A 57 -1.87 7.89 6.16
N LEU A 58 -1.76 8.94 6.98
CA LEU A 58 -0.58 9.21 7.82
C LEU A 58 -0.28 8.08 8.82
N ILE A 59 -1.33 7.54 9.47
CA ILE A 59 -1.18 6.40 10.38
C ILE A 59 -0.71 5.16 9.59
N GLY A 60 -1.32 4.90 8.43
CA GLY A 60 -0.92 3.80 7.55
C GLY A 60 0.54 3.90 7.07
N LEU A 61 0.99 5.09 6.67
CA LEU A 61 2.37 5.34 6.27
C LEU A 61 3.33 5.13 7.44
N SER A 62 2.95 5.58 8.64
CA SER A 62 3.76 5.38 9.85
C SER A 62 3.92 3.89 10.17
N LEU A 63 2.83 3.12 10.08
CA LEU A 63 2.85 1.67 10.25
C LEU A 63 3.68 0.98 9.16
N SER A 64 3.58 1.44 7.90
CA SER A 64 4.39 0.94 6.79
C SER A 64 5.88 1.20 7.03
N CYS A 65 6.24 2.38 7.53
CA CYS A 65 7.61 2.73 7.90
C CYS A 65 8.16 1.82 9.02
N ILE A 66 7.33 1.46 10.00
CA ILE A 66 7.69 0.47 11.03
C ILE A 66 7.89 -0.92 10.39
N GLY A 67 6.98 -1.31 9.49
CA GLY A 67 7.07 -2.54 8.73
C GLY A 67 8.39 -2.64 7.94
N ASP A 68 8.79 -1.57 7.26
CA ASP A 68 10.04 -1.47 6.51
C ASP A 68 11.27 -1.72 7.39
N ALA A 69 11.30 -1.13 8.58
CA ALA A 69 12.38 -1.32 9.55
C ALA A 69 12.46 -2.76 10.05
N PHE A 70 11.30 -3.41 10.28
CA PHE A 70 11.23 -4.79 10.74
C PHE A 70 11.61 -5.80 9.67
N LEU A 71 11.19 -5.60 8.41
CA LEU A 71 11.50 -6.51 7.31
C LEU A 71 13.00 -6.65 6.97
N ILE A 72 13.86 -5.82 7.55
CA ILE A 72 15.32 -5.93 7.37
C ILE A 72 15.90 -7.15 8.09
N LYS A 73 15.30 -7.59 9.20
CA LYS A 73 15.75 -8.79 9.91
C LYS A 73 14.79 -9.94 9.69
N ALA A 74 15.34 -11.12 9.36
CA ALA A 74 14.54 -12.32 9.10
C ALA A 74 13.63 -12.70 10.29
N ASN A 75 14.12 -12.55 11.53
CA ASN A 75 13.36 -12.86 12.74
C ASN A 75 12.23 -11.85 13.05
N LEU A 76 12.23 -10.69 12.39
CA LEU A 76 11.18 -9.66 12.53
C LEU A 76 10.22 -9.65 11.33
N PHE A 77 10.26 -10.67 10.48
CA PHE A 77 9.38 -10.78 9.32
C PHE A 77 7.89 -10.75 9.70
N ILE A 78 7.47 -11.55 10.68
CA ILE A 78 6.07 -11.60 11.14
C ILE A 78 5.64 -10.25 11.76
N PRO A 79 6.40 -9.65 12.71
CA PRO A 79 6.11 -8.28 13.17
C PRO A 79 5.99 -7.25 12.04
N GLY A 80 6.87 -7.33 11.03
CA GLY A 80 6.81 -6.46 9.85
C GLY A 80 5.52 -6.65 9.05
N MET A 81 5.13 -7.90 8.80
CA MET A 81 3.85 -8.23 8.15
C MET A 81 2.65 -7.70 8.93
N ILE A 82 2.66 -7.81 10.26
CA ILE A 82 1.58 -7.29 11.11
C ILE A 82 1.50 -5.76 10.97
N ALA A 83 2.63 -5.05 10.97
CA ALA A 83 2.65 -3.61 10.78
C ALA A 83 2.06 -3.21 9.42
N PHE A 84 2.42 -3.91 8.34
CA PHE A 84 1.82 -3.69 7.02
C PHE A 84 0.33 -4.06 6.96
N ALA A 85 -0.10 -5.14 7.63
CA ALA A 85 -1.51 -5.51 7.72
C ALA A 85 -2.34 -4.41 8.39
N LEU A 86 -1.83 -3.84 9.49
CA LEU A 86 -2.47 -2.70 10.15
C LEU A 86 -2.48 -1.46 9.25
N ALA A 87 -1.42 -1.24 8.45
CA ALA A 87 -1.42 -0.18 7.45
C ALA A 87 -2.53 -0.39 6.40
N HIS A 88 -2.72 -1.62 5.89
CA HIS A 88 -3.80 -1.96 4.98
C HIS A 88 -5.17 -1.65 5.56
N VAL A 89 -5.40 -1.96 6.85
CA VAL A 89 -6.65 -1.59 7.54
C VAL A 89 -6.84 -0.07 7.54
N MET A 90 -5.80 0.71 7.86
CA MET A 90 -5.88 2.17 7.83
C MET A 90 -6.20 2.70 6.43
N TYR A 91 -5.61 2.12 5.37
CA TYR A 91 -5.89 2.52 3.99
C TYR A 91 -7.29 2.12 3.54
N ILE A 92 -7.77 0.93 3.93
CA ILE A 92 -9.16 0.51 3.67
C ILE A 92 -10.13 1.50 4.32
N LEU A 93 -9.89 1.90 5.57
CA LEU A 93 -10.71 2.89 6.26
C LEU A 93 -10.62 4.28 5.61
N ALA A 94 -9.45 4.66 5.09
CA ALA A 94 -9.24 5.95 4.43
C ALA A 94 -9.92 6.05 3.08
N LEU A 95 -9.86 4.97 2.30
CA LEU A 95 -10.45 4.88 0.96
C LEU A 95 -11.94 4.55 1.01
N GLY A 96 -12.41 3.95 2.11
CA GLY A 96 -13.77 3.47 2.26
C GLY A 96 -14.00 2.14 1.54
N PHE A 97 -14.75 1.25 2.19
CA PHE A 97 -15.19 -0.01 1.59
C PHE A 97 -16.57 0.19 0.97
N HIS A 98 -16.64 0.18 -0.36
CA HIS A 98 -17.90 0.29 -1.08
C HIS A 98 -18.01 -0.90 -2.04
N LEU A 99 -19.10 -1.66 -1.90
CA LEU A 99 -19.40 -2.83 -2.74
C LEU A 99 -19.84 -2.46 -4.17
N VAL A 100 -19.68 -1.21 -4.56
CA VAL A 100 -19.92 -0.74 -5.92
C VAL A 100 -18.68 -1.15 -6.72
N GLU A 101 -18.84 -2.03 -7.72
CA GLU A 101 -17.77 -2.70 -8.48
C GLU A 101 -17.24 -4.04 -7.90
N LEU A 102 -18.16 -4.96 -7.59
CA LEU A 102 -17.84 -6.35 -7.22
C LEU A 102 -16.92 -7.06 -8.22
N LYS A 103 -16.93 -6.66 -9.50
CA LYS A 103 -16.05 -7.22 -10.54
C LYS A 103 -14.56 -7.12 -10.20
N TYR A 104 -14.13 -6.00 -9.61
CA TYR A 104 -12.74 -5.84 -9.19
C TYR A 104 -12.43 -6.72 -7.98
N GLY A 105 -13.35 -6.80 -7.01
CA GLY A 105 -13.22 -7.69 -5.87
C GLY A 105 -13.07 -9.15 -6.30
N PHE A 106 -13.96 -9.64 -7.17
CA PHE A 106 -13.92 -11.00 -7.70
C PHE A 106 -12.58 -11.30 -8.39
N LEU A 107 -12.12 -10.40 -9.27
CA LEU A 107 -10.84 -10.54 -9.94
C LEU A 107 -9.67 -10.61 -8.95
N LEU A 108 -9.60 -9.67 -8.01
CA LEU A 108 -8.50 -9.57 -7.05
C LEU A 108 -8.48 -10.75 -6.07
N TYR A 109 -9.64 -11.20 -5.58
CA TYR A 109 -9.72 -12.39 -4.75
C TYR A 109 -9.41 -13.67 -5.52
N GLY A 110 -9.74 -13.74 -6.81
CA GLY A 110 -9.29 -14.81 -7.70
C GLY A 110 -7.76 -14.86 -7.82
N ILE A 111 -7.13 -13.71 -8.10
CA ILE A 111 -5.66 -13.58 -8.15
C ILE A 111 -5.04 -13.95 -6.80
N TYR A 112 -5.59 -13.44 -5.70
CA TYR A 112 -5.15 -13.78 -4.35
C TYR A 112 -5.25 -15.29 -4.08
N THR A 113 -6.34 -15.94 -4.49
CA THR A 113 -6.55 -17.39 -4.27
C THR A 113 -5.54 -18.22 -5.06
N ILE A 114 -5.29 -17.86 -6.32
CA ILE A 114 -4.27 -18.51 -7.16
C ILE A 114 -2.88 -18.32 -6.54
N MET A 115 -2.54 -17.08 -6.13
CA MET A 115 -1.27 -16.80 -5.46
C MET A 115 -1.14 -17.60 -4.17
N LEU A 116 -2.18 -17.63 -3.33
CA LEU A 116 -2.16 -18.40 -2.09
C LEU A 116 -1.90 -19.87 -2.37
N TYR A 117 -2.60 -20.47 -3.34
CA TYR A 117 -2.38 -21.87 -3.74
C TYR A 117 -0.92 -22.13 -4.13
N ILE A 118 -0.29 -21.23 -4.88
CA ILE A 118 1.13 -21.32 -5.27
C ILE A 118 2.05 -21.22 -4.04
N LEU A 119 1.73 -20.36 -3.07
CA LEU A 119 2.55 -20.13 -1.88
C LEU A 119 2.42 -21.27 -0.83
N MET A 120 1.25 -21.92 -0.75
CA MET A 120 0.92 -22.89 0.31
C MET A 120 2.00 -23.96 0.59
N PRO A 121 2.62 -24.60 -0.42
CA PRO A 121 3.64 -25.63 -0.17
C PRO A 121 4.88 -25.13 0.57
N GLY A 122 5.20 -23.83 0.45
CA GLY A 122 6.36 -23.21 1.10
C GLY A 122 6.06 -22.56 2.46
N LEU A 123 4.80 -22.51 2.87
CA LEU A 123 4.41 -21.94 4.15
C LEU A 123 4.62 -22.94 5.28
N THR A 124 5.26 -22.48 6.37
CA THR A 124 5.51 -23.30 7.56
C THR A 124 5.18 -22.54 8.83
N GLY A 125 4.83 -23.27 9.89
CA GLY A 125 4.56 -22.69 11.21
C GLY A 125 3.45 -21.62 11.19
N PRO A 126 3.61 -20.49 11.90
CA PRO A 126 2.59 -19.45 11.97
C PRO A 126 2.23 -18.80 10.61
N LEU A 127 3.11 -18.91 9.61
CA LEU A 127 2.91 -18.28 8.30
C LEU A 127 1.77 -18.94 7.50
N ILE A 128 1.42 -20.19 7.81
CA ILE A 128 0.27 -20.90 7.22
C ILE A 128 -1.03 -20.12 7.45
N TYR A 129 -1.15 -19.42 8.58
CA TYR A 129 -2.33 -18.61 8.91
C TYR A 129 -2.11 -17.12 8.62
N ALA A 130 -0.90 -16.61 8.89
CA ALA A 130 -0.62 -15.18 8.73
C ALA A 130 -0.65 -14.73 7.26
N VAL A 131 -0.17 -15.55 6.32
CA VAL A 131 -0.13 -15.19 4.89
C VAL A 131 -1.52 -15.10 4.27
N PRO A 132 -2.46 -16.06 4.47
CA PRO A 132 -3.84 -15.89 4.01
C PRO A 132 -4.53 -14.62 4.55
N ILE A 133 -4.41 -14.37 5.85
CA ILE A 133 -5.04 -13.20 6.48
C ILE A 133 -4.46 -11.91 5.90
N TYR A 134 -3.14 -11.84 5.77
CA TYR A 134 -2.45 -10.71 5.18
C TYR A 134 -2.86 -10.49 3.72
N GLY A 135 -2.85 -11.54 2.90
CA GLY A 135 -3.22 -11.49 1.49
C GLY A 135 -4.67 -11.05 1.27
N PHE A 136 -5.58 -11.50 2.13
CA PHE A 136 -6.98 -11.05 2.12
C PHE A 136 -7.10 -9.54 2.39
N MET A 137 -6.39 -9.02 3.40
CA MET A 137 -6.37 -7.58 3.70
C MET A 137 -5.77 -6.77 2.55
N LEU A 138 -4.68 -7.24 1.96
CA LEU A 138 -4.03 -6.61 0.80
C LEU A 138 -4.94 -6.59 -0.44
N ALA A 139 -5.63 -7.69 -0.72
CA ALA A 139 -6.60 -7.77 -1.81
C ALA A 139 -7.79 -6.82 -1.58
N THR A 140 -8.28 -6.73 -0.34
CA THR A 140 -9.34 -5.79 0.04
C THR A 140 -8.88 -4.34 -0.14
N MET A 141 -7.68 -4.00 0.33
CA MET A 141 -7.09 -2.67 0.19
C MET A 141 -6.95 -2.30 -1.28
N THR A 142 -6.42 -3.22 -2.10
CA THR A 142 -6.28 -3.04 -3.55
C THR A 142 -7.64 -2.82 -4.21
N TRP A 143 -8.67 -3.56 -3.80
CA TRP A 143 -10.03 -3.36 -4.29
C TRP A 143 -10.56 -1.96 -3.93
N CYS A 144 -10.40 -1.52 -2.68
CA CYS A 144 -10.77 -0.16 -2.26
C CYS A 144 -10.06 0.93 -3.09
N SER A 145 -8.80 0.70 -3.47
CA SER A 145 -8.04 1.63 -4.32
C SER A 145 -8.53 1.66 -5.76
N LEU A 146 -8.90 0.51 -6.35
CA LEU A 146 -9.45 0.45 -7.71
C LEU A 146 -10.85 1.05 -7.78
N THR A 147 -11.69 0.81 -6.76
CA THR A 147 -13.01 1.46 -6.70
C THR A 147 -12.88 2.98 -6.60
N ALA A 148 -11.83 3.51 -5.95
CA ALA A 148 -11.58 4.96 -5.91
C ALA A 148 -11.52 5.59 -7.31
N MET A 149 -11.02 4.86 -8.32
CA MET A 149 -10.91 5.32 -9.72
C MET A 149 -12.25 5.73 -10.32
N ASN A 150 -13.33 5.05 -9.93
CA ASN A 150 -14.68 5.27 -10.47
C ASN A 150 -15.53 6.17 -9.56
N ARG A 151 -15.06 6.46 -8.35
CA ARG A 151 -15.78 7.28 -7.35
C ARG A 151 -15.48 8.77 -7.45
N CYS A 152 -14.45 9.15 -8.19
CA CYS A 152 -13.97 10.53 -8.15
C CYS A 152 -14.46 11.36 -9.33
N LYS A 153 -14.58 12.66 -9.09
CA LYS A 153 -14.98 13.65 -10.10
C LYS A 153 -13.92 13.84 -11.17
N ILE A 154 -14.36 14.44 -12.28
CA ILE A 154 -13.49 14.90 -13.37
C ILE A 154 -12.30 15.70 -12.82
N ASP A 155 -12.47 16.57 -11.83
CA ASP A 155 -11.36 17.42 -11.35
C ASP A 155 -10.24 16.65 -10.61
N SER A 156 -10.52 15.45 -10.09
CA SER A 156 -9.56 14.60 -9.39
C SER A 156 -9.32 13.26 -10.09
N TRP A 157 -9.77 13.13 -11.34
CA TRP A 157 -9.78 11.86 -12.07
C TRP A 157 -8.40 11.19 -12.11
N TRP A 158 -7.36 11.97 -12.37
CA TRP A 158 -5.98 11.49 -12.50
C TRP A 158 -5.43 10.98 -11.16
N ILE A 159 -5.74 11.65 -10.04
CA ILE A 159 -5.32 11.23 -8.69
C ILE A 159 -5.93 9.88 -8.34
N SER A 160 -7.19 9.67 -8.70
CA SER A 160 -7.92 8.45 -8.42
C SER A 160 -7.43 7.28 -9.25
N ARG A 161 -7.05 7.53 -10.52
CA ARG A 161 -6.35 6.55 -11.37
C ARG A 161 -4.99 6.18 -10.78
N ILE A 162 -4.21 7.17 -10.35
CA ILE A 162 -2.93 6.93 -9.67
C ILE A 162 -3.11 6.15 -8.37
N THR A 163 -4.19 6.41 -7.61
CA THR A 163 -4.51 5.66 -6.39
C THR A 163 -4.76 4.19 -6.68
N GLY A 164 -5.59 3.89 -7.69
CA GLY A 164 -5.87 2.50 -8.09
C GLY A 164 -4.65 1.78 -8.65
N ILE A 165 -3.87 2.45 -9.50
CA ILE A 165 -2.57 1.92 -9.98
C ILE A 165 -1.64 1.67 -8.79
N GLY A 166 -1.62 2.58 -7.82
CA GLY A 166 -0.81 2.46 -6.61
C GLY A 166 -1.14 1.22 -5.79
N GLY A 167 -2.42 0.91 -5.57
CA GLY A 167 -2.82 -0.32 -4.90
C GLY A 167 -2.40 -1.59 -5.66
N VAL A 168 -2.53 -1.60 -6.99
CA VAL A 168 -2.08 -2.73 -7.83
C VAL A 168 -0.56 -2.91 -7.77
N LEU A 169 0.19 -1.81 -7.78
CA LEU A 169 1.65 -1.85 -7.64
C LEU A 169 2.06 -2.37 -6.26
N TRP A 170 1.36 -1.97 -5.19
CA TRP A 170 1.60 -2.54 -3.86
C TRP A 170 1.32 -4.04 -3.84
N MET A 171 0.17 -4.49 -4.35
CA MET A 171 -0.14 -5.92 -4.42
C MET A 171 0.92 -6.70 -5.21
N THR A 172 1.46 -6.10 -6.26
CA THR A 172 2.53 -6.68 -7.08
C THR A 172 3.84 -6.79 -6.30
N SER A 173 4.24 -5.73 -5.57
CA SER A 173 5.40 -5.75 -4.65
C SER A 173 5.33 -6.96 -3.72
N ASP A 174 4.18 -7.12 -3.04
CA ASP A 174 4.01 -8.15 -2.03
C ASP A 174 3.90 -9.56 -2.64
N ALA A 175 3.32 -9.68 -3.83
CA ALA A 175 3.30 -10.94 -4.57
C ALA A 175 4.72 -11.38 -4.96
N VAL A 176 5.57 -10.46 -5.45
CA VAL A 176 6.97 -10.75 -5.77
C VAL A 176 7.74 -11.11 -4.50
N LEU A 177 7.56 -10.34 -3.41
CA LEU A 177 8.19 -10.63 -2.11
C LEU A 177 7.80 -12.01 -1.58
N ALA A 178 6.52 -12.37 -1.64
CA ALA A 178 6.01 -13.65 -1.16
C ALA A 178 6.50 -14.81 -2.03
N TYR A 179 6.43 -14.68 -3.36
CA TYR A 179 6.92 -15.71 -4.29
C TYR A 179 8.41 -15.97 -4.08
N ASN A 180 9.22 -14.91 -4.00
CA ASN A 180 10.65 -15.02 -3.74
C ASN A 180 10.96 -15.72 -2.42
N LYS A 181 10.16 -15.47 -1.39
CA LYS A 181 10.40 -16.01 -0.04
C LYS A 181 9.92 -17.46 0.13
N PHE A 182 8.83 -17.84 -0.50
CA PHE A 182 8.14 -19.10 -0.24
C PHE A 182 8.16 -20.10 -1.40
N VAL A 183 8.54 -19.67 -2.61
CA VAL A 183 8.51 -20.53 -3.80
C VAL A 183 9.91 -20.70 -4.35
N ASN A 184 10.45 -19.67 -5.01
CA ASN A 184 11.77 -19.70 -5.65
C ASN A 184 12.32 -18.29 -5.77
N GLU A 185 13.66 -18.16 -5.82
CA GLU A 185 14.33 -16.88 -6.00
C GLU A 185 13.87 -16.16 -7.27
N VAL A 186 13.54 -14.88 -7.14
CA VAL A 186 13.16 -14.01 -8.25
C VAL A 186 14.36 -13.15 -8.66
N PRO A 187 14.81 -13.22 -9.93
CA PRO A 187 15.85 -12.33 -10.43
C PRO A 187 15.46 -10.87 -10.24
N TYR A 188 16.42 -10.06 -9.76
CA TYR A 188 16.20 -8.62 -9.51
C TYR A 188 15.07 -8.29 -8.53
N GLN A 189 14.71 -9.22 -7.63
CA GLN A 189 13.68 -9.06 -6.60
C GLN A 189 13.73 -7.71 -5.88
N ASP A 190 14.92 -7.26 -5.46
CA ASP A 190 15.11 -6.04 -4.67
C ASP A 190 14.59 -4.81 -5.44
N VAL A 191 14.78 -4.78 -6.77
CA VAL A 191 14.31 -3.68 -7.64
C VAL A 191 12.81 -3.81 -7.87
N LEU A 192 12.32 -4.99 -8.25
CA LEU A 192 10.91 -5.22 -8.56
C LEU A 192 10.01 -4.89 -7.36
N ILE A 193 10.39 -5.36 -6.17
CA ILE A 193 9.66 -5.12 -4.92
C ILE A 193 9.68 -3.63 -4.61
N MET A 194 10.86 -3.01 -4.55
CA MET A 194 10.98 -1.65 -3.99
C MET A 194 10.46 -0.56 -4.93
N VAL A 195 10.60 -0.72 -6.26
CA VAL A 195 10.01 0.22 -7.23
C VAL A 195 8.49 0.16 -7.14
N SER A 196 7.91 -1.04 -7.21
CA SER A 196 6.45 -1.19 -7.15
C SER A 196 5.89 -0.78 -5.79
N TYR A 197 6.59 -1.07 -4.70
CA TYR A 197 6.26 -0.63 -3.35
C TYR A 197 6.24 0.90 -3.20
N TYR A 198 7.33 1.59 -3.55
CA TYR A 198 7.40 3.04 -3.35
C TYR A 198 6.42 3.79 -4.26
N LEU A 199 6.22 3.34 -5.50
CA LEU A 199 5.19 3.90 -6.38
C LEU A 199 3.78 3.60 -5.84
N GLY A 200 3.57 2.41 -5.27
CA GLY A 200 2.33 2.05 -4.59
C GLY A 200 2.00 2.99 -3.44
N GLN A 201 2.95 3.18 -2.53
CA GLN A 201 2.86 4.09 -1.39
C GLN A 201 2.61 5.54 -1.81
N LEU A 202 3.29 6.01 -2.87
CA LEU A 202 3.03 7.34 -3.44
C LEU A 202 1.59 7.45 -3.94
N GLY A 203 1.09 6.46 -4.67
CA GLY A 203 -0.27 6.46 -5.19
C GLY A 203 -1.32 6.49 -4.06
N ILE A 204 -1.14 5.68 -3.02
CA ILE A 204 -2.01 5.69 -1.85
C ILE A 204 -1.90 7.00 -1.07
N THR A 205 -0.71 7.60 -0.97
CA THR A 205 -0.50 8.91 -0.34
C THR A 205 -1.31 10.01 -1.04
N LEU A 206 -1.32 9.99 -2.38
CA LEU A 206 -2.03 10.97 -3.18
C LEU A 206 -3.56 10.86 -3.07
N SER A 207 -4.10 9.71 -2.62
CA SER A 207 -5.53 9.58 -2.35
C SER A 207 -6.06 10.56 -1.30
N SER A 208 -5.19 11.09 -0.43
CA SER A 208 -5.54 12.11 0.57
C SER A 208 -5.95 13.47 -0.04
N PHE A 209 -5.76 13.66 -1.34
CA PHE A 209 -6.19 14.85 -2.10
C PHE A 209 -7.60 14.69 -2.69
N ILE A 210 -8.22 13.53 -2.55
CA ILE A 210 -9.57 13.26 -3.05
C ILE A 210 -10.61 13.79 -2.05
N SER A 211 -11.60 14.55 -2.56
CA SER A 211 -12.76 14.97 -1.78
C SER A 211 -13.92 13.97 -1.92
N TRP A 212 -14.14 13.17 -0.87
CA TRP A 212 -15.10 12.05 -0.88
C TRP A 212 -16.58 12.48 -0.69
N LYS A 213 -16.84 13.57 0.05
CA LYS A 213 -18.20 14.05 0.42
C LYS A 213 -19.15 14.27 -0.76
N LYS A 214 -18.63 14.82 -1.86
CA LYS A 214 -19.42 15.16 -3.04
C LYS A 214 -19.81 13.92 -3.86
N TYR A 215 -19.16 12.77 -3.61
CA TYR A 215 -19.52 11.48 -4.21
C TYR A 215 -20.67 10.80 -3.45
N ASP A 216 -20.58 10.73 -2.11
CA ASP A 216 -21.62 10.08 -1.31
C ASP A 216 -22.99 10.75 -1.51
N LEU A 217 -23.03 12.09 -1.57
CA LEU A 217 -24.23 12.85 -1.92
C LEU A 217 -24.81 12.52 -3.31
N LEU A 218 -23.95 12.27 -4.32
CA LEU A 218 -24.40 11.91 -5.66
C LEU A 218 -24.98 10.49 -5.70
N MET A 219 -24.42 9.57 -4.92
CA MET A 219 -24.91 8.19 -4.85
C MET A 219 -26.20 8.07 -4.06
N ASP A 220 -26.34 8.80 -2.95
CA ASP A 220 -27.60 8.86 -2.21
C ASP A 220 -28.72 9.46 -3.09
N SER A 221 -28.41 10.49 -3.88
CA SER A 221 -29.36 11.04 -4.87
C SER A 221 -29.74 10.04 -5.97
N LYS A 222 -28.82 9.18 -6.42
CA LYS A 222 -29.11 8.13 -7.41
C LYS A 222 -29.91 6.96 -6.82
N LYS A 223 -29.72 6.63 -5.54
CA LYS A 223 -30.50 5.60 -4.84
C LYS A 223 -31.90 6.06 -4.46
N ALA A 224 -32.12 7.37 -4.34
CA ALA A 224 -33.41 7.98 -4.03
C ALA A 224 -34.33 8.19 -5.26
N LYS A 225 -33.88 7.75 -6.45
CA LYS A 225 -34.65 7.74 -7.70
C LYS A 225 -34.90 6.31 -8.13
#